data_AF-A0A2W7E2G3-F1
#
_entry.id   AF-A0A2W7E2G3-F1
#
_cell.length_a   1.000
_cell.length_b   1.000
_cell.length_c   1.000
_cell.angle_alpha   90.00
_cell.angle_beta   90.00
_cell.angle_gamma   90.00
#
_symmetry.space_group_name_H-M   'P 1'
#
loop_
_entity.id
_entity.type
_entity.pdbx_description
1 polymer ?
#
loop_
_entity_poly.entity_id
_entity_poly.type
_entity_poly.pdbx_seq_one_letter_code
_entity_poly.pdbx_strand_id
1 'polypeptide(L)'
;MKCLVINLDRSQDRLAHMTSEFARIGIGFERVAAVDAQGRSDLAEIPMRLNPLTQLRLSNTEIACFLSHKACWAKIADGDDAYGAVFEDDTVLSEAAGPLLADASWIPADADIVKIETFKSTVIAMRRAPIGHGFSVARLHRDHLGAAGYIVSRQAARDLLEATGNIDSPVDHVLFDPGFAISLSKTIYQVLPALCIQDRFLNEKSMGLQSLLSKERENGKSKRHKMAPLTKFANEAGRIWRQIFDIFRLRQGKTIPFDYHGKRVRPAHTHKREKAL
;
A
#
# COMPACT_ATOMS: atom_id res chain seq x y z
N MET A 1 -3.07 -5.11 18.62
CA MET A 1 -4.10 -5.04 17.54
C MET A 1 -4.10 -6.33 16.75
N LYS A 2 -5.22 -6.72 16.14
CA LYS A 2 -5.23 -7.87 15.22
C LYS A 2 -4.46 -7.60 13.91
N CYS A 3 -3.82 -8.64 13.39
CA CYS A 3 -3.19 -8.65 12.07
C CYS A 3 -3.96 -9.59 11.14
N LEU A 4 -4.36 -9.11 9.97
CA LEU A 4 -5.11 -9.84 8.95
C LEU A 4 -4.22 -10.06 7.73
N VAL A 5 -4.16 -11.30 7.22
CA VAL A 5 -3.42 -11.64 5.99
C VAL A 5 -4.39 -12.09 4.91
N ILE A 6 -4.43 -11.34 3.81
CA ILE A 6 -5.20 -11.67 2.62
C ILE A 6 -4.41 -12.71 1.81
N ASN A 7 -4.94 -13.91 1.66
CA ASN A 7 -4.31 -14.97 0.88
C ASN A 7 -5.35 -15.80 0.11
N LEU A 8 -5.02 -16.27 -1.09
CA LEU A 8 -5.92 -17.10 -1.90
C LEU A 8 -5.90 -18.56 -1.41
N ASP A 9 -7.04 -19.26 -1.44
CA ASP A 9 -7.13 -20.66 -0.97
C ASP A 9 -6.17 -21.60 -1.71
N ARG A 10 -5.94 -21.34 -3.01
CA ARG A 10 -5.01 -22.14 -3.84
C ARG A 10 -3.52 -21.81 -3.63
N SER A 11 -3.21 -20.72 -2.91
CA SER A 11 -1.83 -20.22 -2.75
C SER A 11 -1.26 -20.60 -1.39
N GLN A 12 -1.15 -21.92 -1.15
CA GLN A 12 -0.65 -22.48 0.11
C GLN A 12 0.83 -22.16 0.36
N ASP A 13 1.62 -22.03 -0.70
CA ASP A 13 3.02 -21.60 -0.65
C ASP A 13 3.15 -20.17 -0.08
N ARG A 14 2.31 -19.25 -0.54
CA ARG A 14 2.24 -17.87 -0.04
C ARG A 14 1.76 -17.81 1.41
N LEU A 15 0.83 -18.68 1.80
CA LEU A 15 0.41 -18.78 3.21
C LEU A 15 1.54 -19.29 4.11
N ALA A 16 2.28 -20.31 3.66
CA ALA A 16 3.43 -20.84 4.40
C ALA A 16 4.53 -19.77 4.54
N HIS A 17 4.77 -18.99 3.49
CA HIS A 17 5.64 -17.82 3.52
C HIS A 17 5.21 -16.83 4.61
N MET A 18 3.96 -16.35 4.59
CA MET A 18 3.47 -15.42 5.61
C MET A 18 3.50 -16.02 7.02
N THR A 19 3.24 -17.32 7.16
CA THR A 19 3.35 -18.04 8.44
C THR A 19 4.76 -17.96 8.99
N SER A 20 5.78 -18.18 8.15
CA SER A 20 7.18 -18.03 8.53
C SER A 20 7.53 -16.59 8.93
N GLU A 21 7.09 -15.60 8.14
CA GLU A 21 7.35 -14.19 8.40
C GLU A 21 6.77 -13.70 9.73
N PHE A 22 5.52 -14.05 10.01
CA PHE A 22 4.84 -13.69 11.26
C PHE A 22 5.43 -14.43 12.47
N ALA A 23 5.79 -15.72 12.32
CA ALA A 23 6.47 -16.47 13.36
C ALA A 23 7.84 -15.85 13.70
N ARG A 24 8.61 -15.41 12.69
CA ARG A 24 9.92 -14.77 12.86
C ARG A 24 9.86 -13.50 13.70
N ILE A 25 8.78 -12.74 13.61
CA ILE A 25 8.57 -11.51 14.41
C ILE A 25 7.75 -11.73 15.68
N GLY A 26 7.35 -12.97 15.97
CA GLY A 26 6.61 -13.35 17.17
C GLY A 26 5.17 -12.83 17.24
N ILE A 27 4.50 -12.64 16.10
CA ILE A 27 3.12 -12.10 16.02
C ILE A 27 2.21 -13.12 15.36
N GLY A 28 1.03 -13.34 15.94
CA GLY A 28 -0.04 -14.12 15.29
C GLY A 28 -0.81 -13.29 14.27
N PHE A 29 -1.36 -13.95 13.26
CA PHE A 29 -2.28 -13.33 12.31
C PHE A 29 -3.52 -14.19 12.08
N GLU A 30 -4.60 -13.56 11.63
CA GLU A 30 -5.80 -14.22 11.13
C GLU A 30 -5.77 -14.22 9.59
N ARG A 31 -5.91 -15.40 8.99
CA ARG A 31 -6.04 -15.53 7.54
C ARG A 31 -7.41 -15.04 7.11
N VAL A 32 -7.44 -14.15 6.12
CA VAL A 32 -8.65 -13.75 5.40
C VAL A 32 -8.58 -14.38 4.01
N ALA A 33 -9.58 -15.21 3.68
CA ALA A 33 -9.69 -15.81 2.36
C ALA A 33 -9.89 -14.71 1.31
N ALA A 34 -8.91 -14.59 0.42
CA ALA A 34 -8.97 -13.65 -0.69
C ALA A 34 -9.98 -14.12 -1.73
N VAL A 35 -10.68 -13.18 -2.35
CA VAL A 35 -11.51 -13.44 -3.52
C VAL A 35 -10.58 -13.83 -4.67
N ASP A 36 -10.83 -14.99 -5.27
CA ASP A 36 -10.11 -15.44 -6.45
C ASP A 36 -10.79 -14.92 -7.72
N ALA A 37 -10.06 -14.21 -8.57
CA ALA A 37 -10.56 -13.79 -9.87
C ALA A 37 -10.65 -14.96 -10.88
N GLN A 38 -9.90 -16.04 -10.65
CA GLN A 38 -9.84 -17.17 -11.55
C GLN A 38 -11.19 -17.89 -11.61
N GLY A 39 -11.79 -17.96 -12.81
CA GLY A 39 -13.07 -18.64 -13.04
C GLY A 39 -14.31 -17.87 -12.57
N ARG A 40 -14.16 -16.60 -12.15
CA ARG A 40 -15.26 -15.76 -11.67
C ARG A 40 -15.69 -14.72 -12.71
N SER A 41 -16.58 -15.13 -13.61
CA SER A 41 -17.15 -14.23 -14.64
C SER A 41 -18.10 -13.18 -14.04
N ASP A 42 -18.71 -13.49 -12.90
CA ASP A 42 -19.62 -12.62 -12.15
C ASP A 42 -18.95 -11.32 -11.66
N LEU A 43 -17.62 -11.32 -11.46
CA LEU A 43 -16.90 -10.10 -11.05
C LEU A 43 -17.01 -8.97 -12.10
N ALA A 44 -17.14 -9.32 -13.38
CA ALA A 44 -17.32 -8.33 -14.45
C ALA A 44 -18.70 -7.67 -14.42
N GLU A 45 -19.68 -8.31 -13.78
CA GLU A 45 -21.07 -7.86 -13.67
C GLU A 45 -21.32 -6.99 -12.45
N ILE A 46 -20.36 -6.91 -11.51
CA ILE A 46 -20.46 -6.05 -10.34
C ILE A 46 -20.67 -4.60 -10.80
N PRO A 47 -21.73 -3.91 -10.32
CA PRO A 47 -21.95 -2.50 -10.65
C PRO A 47 -20.72 -1.66 -10.27
N MET A 48 -20.09 -1.10 -11.28
CA MET A 48 -18.88 -0.28 -11.14
C MET A 48 -19.01 0.97 -11.97
N ARG A 49 -18.52 2.10 -11.45
CA ARG A 49 -18.35 3.30 -12.25
C ARG A 49 -17.05 3.17 -13.03
N LEU A 50 -16.98 3.84 -14.18
CA LEU A 50 -15.71 3.97 -14.88
C LEU A 50 -14.77 4.79 -14.00
N ASN A 51 -13.51 4.39 -13.98
CA ASN A 51 -12.49 5.17 -13.31
C ASN A 51 -12.48 6.59 -13.89
N PRO A 52 -12.58 7.65 -13.06
CA PRO A 52 -12.76 9.01 -13.56
C PRO A 52 -11.54 9.50 -14.36
N LEU A 53 -10.34 8.97 -14.09
CA LEU A 53 -9.10 9.39 -14.74
C LEU A 53 -8.82 8.62 -16.02
N THR A 54 -9.01 7.30 -16.00
CA THR A 54 -8.68 6.43 -17.16
C THR A 54 -9.88 6.17 -18.05
N GLN A 55 -11.11 6.39 -17.56
CA GLN A 55 -12.36 5.99 -18.20
C GLN A 55 -12.45 4.48 -18.48
N LEU A 56 -11.69 3.68 -17.72
CA LEU A 56 -11.66 2.21 -17.83
C LEU A 56 -12.33 1.57 -16.61
N ARG A 57 -12.82 0.34 -16.81
CA ARG A 57 -13.21 -0.56 -15.72
C ARG A 57 -11.97 -1.20 -15.09
N LEU A 58 -12.09 -1.55 -13.83
CA LEU A 58 -11.11 -2.39 -13.14
C LEU A 58 -11.08 -3.79 -13.75
N SER A 59 -9.92 -4.44 -13.71
CA SER A 59 -9.85 -5.87 -14.07
C SER A 59 -10.51 -6.74 -13.00
N ASN A 60 -10.89 -7.97 -13.36
CA ASN A 60 -11.44 -8.94 -12.38
C ASN A 60 -10.47 -9.15 -11.21
N THR A 61 -9.16 -9.17 -11.46
CA THR A 61 -8.17 -9.30 -10.39
C THR A 61 -8.09 -8.05 -9.50
N GLU A 62 -8.23 -6.85 -10.06
CA GLU A 62 -8.30 -5.61 -9.27
C GLU A 62 -9.58 -5.55 -8.40
N ILE A 63 -10.71 -6.01 -8.95
CA ILE A 63 -11.98 -6.13 -8.22
C ILE A 63 -11.85 -7.15 -7.09
N ALA A 64 -11.31 -8.34 -7.39
CA ALA A 64 -11.11 -9.40 -6.41
C ALA A 64 -10.17 -8.97 -5.27
N CYS A 65 -9.08 -8.29 -5.61
CA CYS A 65 -8.20 -7.65 -4.63
C CYS A 65 -8.98 -6.66 -3.76
N PHE A 66 -9.73 -5.73 -4.36
CA PHE A 66 -10.53 -4.75 -3.63
C PHE A 66 -11.52 -5.40 -2.65
N LEU A 67 -12.27 -6.40 -3.11
CA LEU A 67 -13.24 -7.13 -2.28
C LEU A 67 -12.57 -7.85 -1.11
N SER A 68 -11.36 -8.36 -1.31
CA SER A 68 -10.57 -8.99 -0.24
C SER A 68 -10.16 -7.98 0.85
N HIS A 69 -9.82 -6.74 0.46
CA HIS A 69 -9.58 -5.66 1.41
C HIS A 69 -10.86 -5.22 2.12
N LYS A 70 -12.01 -5.14 1.42
CA LYS A 70 -13.32 -4.87 2.07
C LYS A 70 -13.65 -5.91 3.13
N ALA A 71 -13.35 -7.19 2.88
CA ALA A 71 -13.55 -8.24 3.88
C ALA A 71 -12.70 -8.01 5.15
N CYS A 72 -11.46 -7.52 4.98
CA CYS A 72 -10.63 -7.11 6.11
C CYS A 72 -11.22 -5.90 6.85
N TRP A 73 -11.68 -4.88 6.12
CA TRP A 73 -12.31 -3.70 6.73
C TRP A 73 -13.55 -4.08 7.52
N ALA A 74 -14.39 -4.99 7.02
CA ALA A 74 -15.56 -5.50 7.76
C ALA A 74 -15.15 -6.15 9.10
N LYS A 75 -14.17 -7.06 9.06
CA LYS A 75 -13.63 -7.71 10.28
C LYS A 75 -13.03 -6.73 11.29
N ILE A 76 -12.47 -5.61 10.83
CA ILE A 76 -11.92 -4.56 11.69
C ILE A 76 -13.05 -3.69 12.24
N ALA A 77 -14.00 -3.28 11.40
CA ALA A 77 -15.16 -2.45 11.75
C ALA A 77 -16.07 -3.10 12.81
N ASP A 78 -16.23 -4.43 12.71
CA ASP A 78 -17.04 -5.25 13.62
C ASP A 78 -16.28 -5.69 14.87
N GLY A 79 -14.96 -5.45 14.93
CA GLY A 79 -14.12 -5.83 16.06
C GLY A 79 -14.06 -4.79 17.19
N ASP A 80 -13.45 -5.20 18.30
CA ASP A 80 -13.27 -4.35 19.48
C ASP A 80 -11.98 -3.53 19.47
N ASP A 81 -10.96 -3.97 18.74
CA ASP A 81 -9.69 -3.26 18.62
C ASP A 81 -9.87 -1.87 17.98
N ALA A 82 -9.16 -0.87 18.51
CA ALA A 82 -9.16 0.48 17.93
C ALA A 82 -8.57 0.53 16.51
N TYR A 83 -7.65 -0.39 16.21
CA TYR A 83 -6.93 -0.51 14.95
C TYR A 83 -6.81 -1.97 14.52
N GLY A 84 -6.72 -2.21 13.21
CA GLY A 84 -6.33 -3.49 12.65
C GLY A 84 -5.27 -3.32 11.56
N ALA A 85 -4.33 -4.25 11.48
CA ALA A 85 -3.32 -4.30 10.43
C ALA A 85 -3.76 -5.27 9.32
N VAL A 86 -3.56 -4.88 8.07
CA VAL A 86 -3.90 -5.67 6.88
C VAL A 86 -2.64 -5.86 6.05
N PHE A 87 -2.40 -7.11 5.62
CA PHE A 87 -1.26 -7.52 4.83
C PHE A 87 -1.68 -8.37 3.62
N GLU A 88 -0.97 -8.23 2.50
CA GLU A 88 -1.01 -9.16 1.38
C GLU A 88 0.00 -10.31 1.59
N ASP A 89 -0.23 -11.43 0.91
CA ASP A 89 0.50 -12.70 1.11
C ASP A 89 1.86 -12.82 0.42
N ASP A 90 2.33 -11.75 -0.22
CA ASP A 90 3.68 -11.62 -0.72
C ASP A 90 4.48 -10.54 -0.01
N THR A 91 4.15 -10.24 1.25
CA THR A 91 4.92 -9.29 2.04
C THR A 91 6.08 -9.92 2.78
N VAL A 92 7.17 -9.17 2.89
CA VAL A 92 8.32 -9.45 3.75
C VAL A 92 8.38 -8.39 4.82
N LEU A 93 8.53 -8.81 6.08
CA LEU A 93 8.43 -7.98 7.27
C LEU A 93 9.83 -7.59 7.78
N SER A 94 9.94 -6.43 8.41
CA SER A 94 11.14 -6.06 9.16
C SER A 94 11.28 -6.96 10.39
N GLU A 95 12.51 -7.32 10.76
CA GLU A 95 12.80 -8.04 12.01
C GLU A 95 12.28 -7.31 13.25
N ALA A 96 12.25 -5.98 13.21
CA ALA A 96 11.79 -5.15 14.31
C ALA A 96 10.29 -4.79 14.23
N ALA A 97 9.51 -5.42 13.32
CA ALA A 97 8.09 -5.11 13.16
C ALA A 97 7.22 -5.63 14.33
N GLY A 98 7.63 -6.72 14.99
CA GLY A 98 6.85 -7.40 16.03
C GLY A 98 6.32 -6.47 17.12
N PRO A 99 7.17 -5.71 17.82
CA PRO A 99 6.72 -4.78 18.87
C PRO A 99 5.67 -3.76 18.41
N LEU A 100 5.79 -3.23 17.18
CA LEU A 100 4.84 -2.25 16.64
C LEU A 100 3.52 -2.89 16.19
N LEU A 101 3.49 -4.19 15.92
CA LEU A 101 2.26 -4.91 15.58
C LEU A 101 1.54 -5.46 16.82
N ALA A 102 2.29 -5.77 17.88
CA ALA A 102 1.74 -6.18 19.17
C ALA A 102 0.97 -5.03 19.85
N ASP A 103 1.52 -3.82 19.82
CA ASP A 103 0.98 -2.66 20.50
C ASP A 103 0.58 -1.54 19.53
N ALA A 104 -0.61 -0.97 19.72
CA ALA A 104 -1.12 0.14 18.92
C ALA A 104 -0.89 1.51 19.59
N SER A 105 -0.35 1.56 20.81
CA SER A 105 -0.19 2.80 21.60
C SER A 105 0.72 3.86 20.94
N TRP A 106 1.60 3.44 20.04
CA TRP A 106 2.48 4.33 19.29
C TRP A 106 1.77 5.08 18.15
N ILE A 107 0.60 4.62 17.73
CA ILE A 107 -0.14 5.19 16.61
C ILE A 107 -0.63 6.59 17.02
N PRO A 108 -0.39 7.64 16.20
CA PRO A 108 -0.91 8.97 16.48
C PRO A 108 -2.42 8.93 16.67
N ALA A 109 -2.93 9.61 17.71
CA ALA A 109 -4.34 9.54 18.10
C ALA A 109 -5.31 10.04 17.01
N ASP A 110 -4.84 10.90 16.11
CA ASP A 110 -5.63 11.38 14.96
C ASP A 110 -5.56 10.43 13.75
N ALA A 111 -4.67 9.42 13.75
CA ALA A 111 -4.45 8.57 12.59
C ALA A 111 -5.69 7.73 12.25
N ASP A 112 -6.18 7.93 11.02
CA ASP A 112 -7.16 7.05 10.40
C ASP A 112 -6.50 5.84 9.74
N ILE A 113 -5.37 6.08 9.06
CA ILE A 113 -4.62 5.07 8.32
C ILE A 113 -3.13 5.29 8.57
N VAL A 114 -2.38 4.22 8.81
CA VAL A 114 -0.94 4.23 8.87
C VAL A 114 -0.38 3.28 7.81
N LYS A 115 0.27 3.83 6.80
CA LYS A 115 0.97 3.03 5.79
C LYS A 115 2.28 2.51 6.38
N ILE A 116 2.45 1.20 6.32
CA ILE A 116 3.63 0.49 6.86
C ILE A 116 4.43 -0.22 5.76
N GLU A 117 3.90 -0.29 4.53
CA GLU A 117 4.62 -0.72 3.33
C GLU A 117 5.52 0.39 2.76
N THR A 118 6.64 -0.01 2.17
CA THR A 118 7.32 0.79 1.14
C THR A 118 7.01 0.31 -0.27
N PHE A 119 6.68 1.26 -1.15
CA PHE A 119 6.58 1.02 -2.58
C PHE A 119 7.49 2.01 -3.28
N LYS A 120 6.99 3.19 -3.68
CA LYS A 120 7.69 4.21 -4.48
C LYS A 120 8.07 5.45 -3.67
N SER A 121 8.64 6.46 -4.34
CA SER A 121 8.80 7.78 -3.74
C SER A 121 7.44 8.43 -3.50
N THR A 122 7.25 9.00 -2.32
CA THR A 122 6.08 9.78 -1.93
C THR A 122 6.51 11.12 -1.33
N VAL A 123 5.57 11.95 -0.85
CA VAL A 123 5.84 13.19 -0.12
C VAL A 123 5.27 13.10 1.28
N ILE A 124 6.15 13.27 2.26
CA ILE A 124 5.83 13.24 3.69
C ILE A 124 6.18 14.58 4.35
N ALA A 125 5.65 14.83 5.55
CA ALA A 125 6.11 15.90 6.40
C ALA A 125 7.61 15.76 6.73
N MET A 126 8.30 16.89 6.85
CA MET A 126 9.69 16.93 7.31
C MET A 126 9.80 16.52 8.79
N ARG A 127 8.85 17.00 9.61
CA ARG A 127 8.74 16.61 11.02
C ARG A 127 8.30 15.14 11.11
N ARG A 128 9.03 14.38 11.93
CA ARG A 128 8.73 12.99 12.25
C ARG A 128 8.62 12.85 13.76
N ALA A 129 7.76 11.95 14.22
CA ALA A 129 7.70 11.55 15.62
C ALA A 129 8.36 10.17 15.76
N PRO A 130 9.27 9.96 16.73
CA PRO A 130 9.80 8.64 17.02
C PRO A 130 8.69 7.75 17.60
N ILE A 131 8.67 6.48 17.19
CA ILE A 131 7.65 5.50 17.61
C ILE A 131 8.29 4.23 18.23
N GLY A 132 9.56 4.31 18.59
CA GLY A 132 10.32 3.19 19.17
C GLY A 132 10.99 2.29 18.13
N HIS A 133 11.88 1.41 18.61
CA HIS A 133 12.54 0.35 17.83
C HIS A 133 13.24 0.81 16.53
N GLY A 134 13.72 2.05 16.51
CA GLY A 134 14.38 2.64 15.33
C GLY A 134 13.42 3.17 14.26
N PHE A 135 12.11 3.19 14.53
CA PHE A 135 11.09 3.70 13.65
C PHE A 135 10.63 5.11 14.03
N SER A 136 10.09 5.79 13.02
CA SER A 136 9.44 7.08 13.14
C SER A 136 8.19 7.10 12.27
N VAL A 137 7.28 8.01 12.58
CA VAL A 137 6.08 8.25 11.78
C VAL A 137 6.06 9.69 11.29
N ALA A 138 5.56 9.91 10.07
CA ALA A 138 5.41 11.23 9.47
C ALA A 138 4.09 11.34 8.73
N ARG A 139 3.55 12.56 8.61
CA ARG A 139 2.34 12.78 7.81
C ARG A 139 2.56 12.47 6.35
N LEU A 140 1.63 11.75 5.73
CA LEU A 140 1.60 11.52 4.29
C LEU A 140 0.80 12.64 3.61
N HIS A 141 1.38 13.28 2.60
CA HIS A 141 0.76 14.42 1.90
C HIS A 141 0.57 14.20 0.40
N ARG A 142 1.14 13.13 -0.15
CA ARG A 142 0.90 12.67 -1.52
C ARG A 142 0.66 11.17 -1.53
N ASP A 143 0.15 10.70 -2.65
CA ASP A 143 -0.04 9.30 -2.94
C ASP A 143 1.20 8.46 -2.65
N HIS A 144 0.96 7.28 -2.08
CA HIS A 144 1.95 6.23 -1.92
C HIS A 144 1.30 4.90 -2.26
N LEU A 145 1.24 4.62 -3.56
CA LEU A 145 0.62 3.43 -4.15
C LEU A 145 1.13 2.13 -3.52
N GLY A 146 0.35 1.06 -3.70
CA GLY A 146 0.49 -0.21 -2.99
C GLY A 146 -0.39 -0.27 -1.72
N ALA A 147 -0.91 -1.44 -1.43
CA ALA A 147 -1.70 -1.71 -0.23
C ALA A 147 -1.26 -3.01 0.47
N ALA A 148 -0.02 -3.45 0.22
CA ALA A 148 0.47 -4.73 0.70
C ALA A 148 0.62 -4.75 2.23
N GLY A 149 0.74 -3.58 2.87
CA GLY A 149 0.72 -3.46 4.32
C GLY A 149 0.28 -2.09 4.82
N TYR A 150 -0.78 -2.05 5.62
CA TYR A 150 -1.26 -0.84 6.29
C TYR A 150 -2.02 -1.18 7.58
N ILE A 151 -2.13 -0.19 8.46
CA ILE A 151 -2.98 -0.21 9.65
C ILE A 151 -4.12 0.77 9.41
N VAL A 152 -5.33 0.40 9.82
CA VAL A 152 -6.53 1.24 9.68
C VAL A 152 -7.29 1.28 11.00
N SER A 153 -7.77 2.46 11.37
CA SER A 153 -8.63 2.62 12.56
C SER A 153 -9.98 1.95 12.31
N ARG A 154 -10.64 1.52 13.39
CA ARG A 154 -11.98 0.93 13.31
C ARG A 154 -12.98 1.88 12.62
N GLN A 155 -12.91 3.18 12.93
CA GLN A 155 -13.79 4.17 12.32
C GLN A 155 -13.47 4.34 10.82
N ALA A 156 -12.19 4.46 10.46
CA ALA A 156 -11.80 4.57 9.06
C ALA A 156 -12.21 3.33 8.24
N ALA A 157 -12.16 2.14 8.84
CA ALA A 157 -12.66 0.92 8.20
C ALA A 157 -14.18 0.97 7.91
N ARG A 158 -14.98 1.51 8.83
CA ARG A 158 -16.43 1.73 8.61
C ARG A 158 -16.69 2.73 7.49
N ASP A 159 -15.99 3.86 7.54
CA ASP A 159 -16.15 4.92 6.53
C ASP A 159 -15.73 4.43 5.13
N LEU A 160 -14.68 3.60 5.05
CA LEU A 160 -14.25 2.95 3.82
C LEU A 160 -15.33 2.00 3.28
N LEU A 161 -15.98 1.21 4.13
CA LEU A 161 -17.05 0.29 3.71
C LEU A 161 -18.26 1.05 3.16
N GLU A 162 -18.68 2.11 3.86
CA GLU A 162 -19.82 2.96 3.46
C GLU A 162 -19.54 3.66 2.13
N ALA A 163 -18.36 4.27 2.00
CA ALA A 163 -18.02 5.05 0.82
C ALA A 163 -17.67 4.21 -0.42
N THR A 164 -17.40 2.92 -0.26
CA THR A 164 -17.02 2.00 -1.36
C THR A 164 -18.15 1.07 -1.77
N GLY A 165 -19.40 1.51 -1.64
CA GLY A 165 -20.57 0.79 -2.18
C GLY A 165 -20.48 0.54 -3.68
N ASN A 166 -19.93 1.50 -4.44
CA ASN A 166 -19.55 1.32 -5.85
C ASN A 166 -18.02 1.43 -5.98
N ILE A 167 -17.39 0.44 -6.59
CA ILE A 167 -15.93 0.42 -6.80
C ILE A 167 -15.63 0.99 -8.18
N ASP A 168 -14.70 1.95 -8.28
CA ASP A 168 -14.30 2.55 -9.57
C ASP A 168 -12.78 2.69 -9.74
N SER A 169 -12.02 2.36 -8.70
CA SER A 169 -10.59 2.60 -8.62
C SER A 169 -9.92 1.50 -7.79
N PRO A 170 -8.64 1.18 -8.07
CA PRO A 170 -7.91 0.20 -7.29
C PRO A 170 -7.83 0.59 -5.80
N VAL A 171 -7.73 -0.40 -4.92
CA VAL A 171 -7.81 -0.19 -3.47
C VAL A 171 -6.73 0.75 -2.94
N ASP A 172 -5.53 0.71 -3.49
CA ASP A 172 -4.42 1.56 -3.08
C ASP A 172 -4.64 3.03 -3.45
N HIS A 173 -5.33 3.30 -4.56
CA HIS A 173 -5.79 4.65 -4.89
C HIS A 173 -6.86 5.12 -3.90
N VAL A 174 -7.87 4.30 -3.61
CA VAL A 174 -8.91 4.67 -2.64
C VAL A 174 -8.32 4.98 -1.26
N LEU A 175 -7.33 4.20 -0.82
CA LEU A 175 -6.69 4.36 0.48
C LEU A 175 -5.70 5.54 0.53
N PHE A 176 -4.88 5.73 -0.51
CA PHE A 176 -3.68 6.57 -0.40
C PHE A 176 -3.62 7.72 -1.39
N ASP A 177 -4.49 7.79 -2.40
CA ASP A 177 -4.48 8.88 -3.36
C ASP A 177 -5.35 10.05 -2.86
N PRO A 178 -4.75 11.22 -2.54
CA PRO A 178 -5.49 12.38 -2.06
C PRO A 178 -6.37 13.01 -3.16
N GLY A 179 -6.40 12.48 -4.38
CA GLY A 179 -7.42 12.83 -5.38
C GLY A 179 -8.81 12.24 -5.06
N PHE A 180 -8.89 11.25 -4.16
CA PHE A 180 -10.15 10.62 -3.77
C PHE A 180 -10.74 11.29 -2.54
N ALA A 181 -12.04 11.59 -2.59
CA ALA A 181 -12.77 12.24 -1.49
C ALA A 181 -12.63 11.49 -0.15
N ILE A 182 -12.60 10.16 -0.22
CA ILE A 182 -12.41 9.30 0.95
C ILE A 182 -11.05 9.58 1.58
N SER A 183 -9.96 9.45 0.83
CA SER A 183 -8.59 9.74 1.29
C SER A 183 -8.40 11.20 1.74
N LEU A 184 -9.03 12.18 1.07
CA LEU A 184 -8.97 13.60 1.44
C LEU A 184 -9.50 13.88 2.85
N SER A 185 -10.52 13.13 3.28
CA SER A 185 -11.10 13.25 4.61
C SER A 185 -10.29 12.52 5.69
N LYS A 186 -9.27 11.76 5.30
CA LYS A 186 -8.57 10.83 6.18
C LYS A 186 -7.20 11.32 6.59
N THR A 187 -6.92 11.06 7.85
CA THR A 187 -5.65 11.39 8.45
C THR A 187 -4.66 10.24 8.23
N ILE A 188 -3.90 10.29 7.12
CA ILE A 188 -2.89 9.26 6.74
C ILE A 188 -1.43 9.53 7.16
N TYR A 189 -0.84 8.59 7.89
CA TYR A 189 0.58 8.59 8.30
C TYR A 189 1.39 7.55 7.54
N GLN A 190 2.70 7.75 7.45
CA GLN A 190 3.68 6.80 6.91
C GLN A 190 4.71 6.45 7.98
N VAL A 191 5.01 5.16 8.15
CA VAL A 191 6.11 4.68 9.00
C VAL A 191 7.43 4.65 8.22
N LEU A 192 8.52 5.05 8.89
CA LEU A 192 9.88 5.13 8.35
C LEU A 192 10.91 4.62 9.36
N PRO A 193 11.78 3.66 9.00
CA PRO A 193 11.69 2.80 7.80
C PRO A 193 10.35 2.06 7.71
N ALA A 194 9.96 1.57 6.53
CA ALA A 194 8.76 0.77 6.38
C ALA A 194 8.87 -0.55 7.18
N LEU A 195 7.74 -1.05 7.68
CA LEU A 195 7.68 -2.35 8.35
C LEU A 195 7.62 -3.51 7.38
N CYS A 196 7.17 -3.28 6.14
CA CYS A 196 7.10 -4.33 5.13
C CYS A 196 7.37 -3.83 3.72
N ILE A 197 7.64 -4.78 2.84
CA ILE A 197 7.79 -4.59 1.40
C ILE A 197 7.21 -5.82 0.68
N GLN A 198 6.72 -5.69 -0.55
CA GLN A 198 6.40 -6.87 -1.37
C GLN A 198 7.70 -7.59 -1.77
N ASP A 199 7.71 -8.92 -1.69
CA ASP A 199 8.85 -9.81 -1.98
C ASP A 199 9.49 -9.49 -3.33
N ARG A 200 8.68 -9.25 -4.36
CA ARG A 200 9.14 -8.89 -5.72
C ARG A 200 10.06 -7.67 -5.79
N PHE A 201 10.10 -6.82 -4.76
CA PHE A 201 10.97 -5.65 -4.70
C PHE A 201 12.29 -5.87 -3.96
N LEU A 202 12.55 -7.09 -3.46
CA LEU A 202 13.81 -7.47 -2.80
C LEU A 202 14.96 -7.79 -3.76
N ASN A 203 14.80 -7.57 -5.08
CA ASN A 203 15.79 -7.86 -6.12
C ASN A 203 16.29 -9.32 -6.04
N GLU A 204 17.60 -9.56 -6.06
CA GLU A 204 18.24 -10.88 -5.95
C GLU A 204 17.90 -11.66 -4.67
N LYS A 205 17.23 -11.02 -3.70
CA LYS A 205 16.78 -11.62 -2.43
C LYS A 205 15.29 -11.96 -2.41
N SER A 206 14.58 -11.77 -3.52
CA SER A 206 13.18 -12.18 -3.66
C SER A 206 13.10 -13.70 -3.67
N MET A 207 12.09 -14.25 -3.00
CA MET A 207 11.73 -15.67 -3.11
C MET A 207 10.97 -16.01 -4.40
N GLY A 208 10.87 -15.07 -5.33
CA GLY A 208 10.24 -15.26 -6.63
C GLY A 208 8.72 -15.13 -6.59
N LEU A 209 8.15 -14.55 -5.52
CA LEU A 209 6.71 -14.33 -5.42
C LEU A 209 6.30 -13.18 -6.36
N GLN A 210 5.95 -13.53 -7.60
CA GLN A 210 5.42 -12.57 -8.56
C GLN A 210 4.01 -12.15 -8.18
N SER A 211 3.74 -10.84 -8.25
CA SER A 211 2.40 -10.30 -8.05
C SER A 211 1.41 -10.94 -9.04
N LEU A 212 0.37 -11.59 -8.52
CA LEU A 212 -0.66 -12.23 -9.34
C LEU A 212 -1.45 -11.20 -10.18
N LEU A 213 -1.56 -9.95 -9.70
CA LEU A 213 -2.10 -8.80 -10.43
C LEU A 213 -1.26 -8.39 -11.64
N SER A 214 0.06 -8.61 -11.59
CA SER A 214 0.97 -8.07 -12.62
C SER A 214 0.91 -8.85 -13.94
N LYS A 215 0.64 -10.17 -13.91
CA LYS A 215 0.57 -11.01 -15.12
C LYS A 215 -0.54 -10.58 -16.08
N GLU A 216 -1.69 -10.12 -15.58
CA GLU A 216 -2.77 -9.60 -16.43
C GLU A 216 -2.48 -8.18 -16.97
N ARG A 217 -1.88 -7.31 -16.16
CA ARG A 217 -1.51 -5.94 -16.58
C ARG A 217 -0.50 -5.94 -17.73
N GLU A 218 0.30 -7.00 -17.90
CA GLU A 218 1.20 -7.14 -19.05
C GLU A 218 0.48 -7.56 -20.33
N ASN A 219 -0.57 -8.36 -20.22
CA ASN A 219 -1.41 -8.78 -21.35
C ASN A 219 -2.34 -7.66 -21.84
N GLY A 220 -2.61 -6.64 -21.02
CA GLY A 220 -3.45 -5.48 -21.37
C GLY A 220 -2.71 -4.22 -21.87
N LYS A 221 -1.42 -4.29 -22.20
CA LYS A 221 -0.64 -3.08 -22.56
C LYS A 221 -1.05 -2.49 -23.91
N SER A 222 -1.81 -1.39 -23.87
CA SER A 222 -1.91 -0.40 -24.95
C SER A 222 -0.56 0.31 -25.20
N LYS A 223 -0.26 0.61 -26.47
CA LYS A 223 0.98 1.26 -26.93
C LYS A 223 1.14 2.65 -26.26
N ARG A 224 2.22 2.85 -25.51
CA ARG A 224 2.64 4.18 -25.02
C ARG A 224 2.94 5.12 -26.18
N HIS A 225 2.20 6.22 -26.32
CA HIS A 225 2.60 7.33 -27.19
C HIS A 225 3.84 8.05 -26.62
N LYS A 226 4.84 8.28 -27.48
CA LYS A 226 6.03 9.09 -27.15
C LYS A 226 5.63 10.57 -27.12
N MET A 227 5.86 11.25 -25.99
CA MET A 227 5.54 12.69 -25.85
C MET A 227 6.63 13.60 -26.43
N ALA A 228 6.21 14.75 -26.96
CA ALA A 228 7.05 15.74 -27.63
C ALA A 228 7.97 16.55 -26.66
N PRO A 229 9.15 17.03 -27.12
CA PRO A 229 10.22 17.59 -26.27
C PRO A 229 9.82 18.80 -25.41
N LEU A 230 8.97 19.70 -25.93
CA LEU A 230 8.55 20.92 -25.24
C LEU A 230 7.72 20.64 -23.97
N THR A 231 6.98 19.53 -23.94
CA THR A 231 6.22 19.09 -22.75
C THR A 231 7.13 18.59 -21.62
N LYS A 232 8.35 18.12 -21.93
CA LYS A 232 9.30 17.68 -20.90
C LYS A 232 9.83 18.85 -20.06
N PHE A 233 10.18 19.97 -20.70
CA PHE A 233 10.67 21.17 -20.01
C PHE A 233 9.61 21.79 -19.11
N ALA A 234 8.36 21.90 -19.59
CA ALA A 234 7.25 22.41 -18.77
C ALA A 234 6.97 21.50 -17.55
N ASN A 235 7.02 20.17 -17.75
CA ASN A 235 6.85 19.20 -16.66
C ASN A 235 7.99 19.25 -15.63
N GLU A 236 9.21 19.54 -16.07
CA GLU A 236 10.38 19.69 -15.22
C GLU A 236 10.36 21.02 -14.43
N ALA A 237 9.97 22.12 -15.05
CA ALA A 237 9.74 23.39 -14.36
C ALA A 237 8.60 23.27 -13.32
N GLY A 238 7.49 22.63 -13.69
CA GLY A 238 6.40 22.33 -12.76
C GLY A 238 6.79 21.34 -11.65
N ARG A 239 7.80 20.49 -11.87
CA ARG A 239 8.38 19.63 -10.82
C ARG A 239 9.19 20.44 -9.81
N ILE A 240 10.05 21.34 -10.28
CA ILE A 240 10.85 22.21 -9.40
C ILE A 240 9.94 23.12 -8.57
N TRP A 241 8.94 23.73 -9.19
CA TRP A 241 7.94 24.53 -8.48
C TRP A 241 7.19 23.73 -7.41
N ARG A 242 6.78 22.49 -7.71
CA ARG A 242 6.18 21.60 -6.71
C ARG A 242 7.12 21.26 -5.57
N GLN A 243 8.41 21.03 -5.86
CA GLN A 243 9.42 20.77 -4.83
C GLN A 243 9.64 21.99 -3.93
N ILE A 244 9.74 23.18 -4.51
CA ILE A 244 9.86 24.44 -3.77
C ILE A 244 8.61 24.67 -2.91
N PHE A 245 7.42 24.48 -3.48
CA PHE A 245 6.14 24.59 -2.76
C PHE A 245 6.02 23.58 -1.61
N ASP A 246 6.46 22.34 -1.83
CA ASP A 246 6.51 21.30 -0.82
C ASP A 246 7.49 21.70 0.30
N ILE A 247 8.65 22.27 0.00
CA ILE A 247 9.61 22.82 1.00
C ILE A 247 8.97 23.93 1.83
N PHE A 248 8.29 24.91 1.19
CA PHE A 248 7.58 25.98 1.90
C PHE A 248 6.49 25.44 2.83
N ARG A 249 5.93 24.27 2.51
CA ARG A 249 4.96 23.56 3.36
C ARG A 249 5.60 22.57 4.34
N LEU A 250 6.92 22.58 4.49
CA LEU A 250 7.70 21.65 5.32
C LEU A 250 7.46 20.17 4.94
N ARG A 251 7.40 19.90 3.64
CA ARG A 251 7.19 18.58 3.04
C ARG A 251 8.40 18.19 2.21
N GLN A 252 8.70 16.89 2.15
CA GLN A 252 9.84 16.37 1.41
C GLN A 252 9.45 15.16 0.57
N GLY A 253 9.94 15.12 -0.66
CA GLY A 253 9.91 13.92 -1.50
C GLY A 253 10.90 12.89 -0.98
N LYS A 254 10.46 11.65 -0.78
CA LYS A 254 11.30 10.59 -0.21
C LYS A 254 10.87 9.21 -0.69
N THR A 255 11.85 8.35 -1.01
CA THR A 255 11.62 6.90 -1.05
C THR A 255 11.74 6.37 0.37
N ILE A 256 10.69 5.70 0.84
CA ILE A 256 10.67 5.13 2.18
C ILE A 256 11.69 3.97 2.23
N PRO A 257 12.64 3.98 3.18
CA PRO A 257 13.60 2.88 3.27
C PRO A 257 12.92 1.64 3.86
N PHE A 258 13.41 0.46 3.49
CA PHE A 258 13.11 -0.81 4.17
C PHE A 258 14.43 -1.48 4.51
N ASP A 259 14.57 -1.97 5.74
CA ASP A 259 15.79 -2.61 6.21
C ASP A 259 15.53 -4.12 6.38
N TYR A 260 16.29 -4.95 5.66
CA TYR A 260 16.16 -6.40 5.61
C TYR A 260 17.47 -7.06 6.07
N HIS A 261 17.42 -7.83 7.17
CA HIS A 261 18.60 -8.40 7.84
C HIS A 261 19.73 -7.36 8.06
N GLY A 262 19.37 -6.22 8.65
CA GLY A 262 20.30 -5.12 8.90
C GLY A 262 20.82 -4.38 7.66
N LYS A 263 20.38 -4.73 6.44
CA LYS A 263 20.79 -4.07 5.20
C LYS A 263 19.64 -3.29 4.59
N ARG A 264 19.92 -2.02 4.23
CA ARG A 264 18.94 -1.17 3.56
C ARG A 264 18.65 -1.65 2.15
N VAL A 265 17.39 -2.01 1.90
CA VAL A 265 16.86 -2.35 0.59
C VAL A 265 16.41 -1.06 -0.09
N ARG A 266 16.94 -0.84 -1.30
CA ARG A 266 16.40 0.15 -2.23
C ARG A 266 15.48 -0.57 -3.20
N PRO A 267 14.17 -0.27 -3.22
CA PRO A 267 13.25 -0.95 -4.13
C PRO A 267 13.70 -0.85 -5.60
N ALA A 268 13.56 -1.94 -6.36
CA ALA A 268 14.07 -2.10 -7.72
C ALA A 268 13.85 -0.89 -8.67
N HIS A 269 12.69 -0.24 -8.56
CA HIS A 269 12.30 0.86 -9.43
C HIS A 269 13.07 2.17 -9.17
N THR A 270 13.81 2.29 -8.06
CA THR A 270 14.71 3.44 -7.84
C THR A 270 16.00 3.36 -8.66
N HIS A 271 16.42 2.16 -9.10
CA HIS A 271 17.66 1.99 -9.86
C HIS A 271 17.59 2.56 -11.30
N LYS A 272 16.39 2.71 -11.87
CA LYS A 272 16.22 3.39 -13.18
C LYS A 272 16.37 4.91 -13.11
N ARG A 273 16.36 5.51 -11.91
CA ARG A 273 16.49 6.96 -11.72
C ARG A 273 17.94 7.45 -11.72
N GLU A 274 18.90 6.61 -11.32
CA GLU A 274 20.33 6.99 -11.27
C GLU A 274 21.05 6.78 -12.62
N LYS A 275 20.53 5.93 -13.51
CA LYS A 275 21.09 5.75 -14.88
C LYS A 275 20.60 6.80 -15.90
N ALA A 276 19.91 7.84 -15.45
CA ALA A 276 19.35 8.90 -16.30
C ALA A 276 19.83 10.31 -15.90
N LEU A 277 20.89 10.39 -15.08
CA LEU A 277 21.66 11.60 -14.82
C LEU A 277 23.02 11.48 -15.51
#